data_AF-A0A851ED93-F1
#
_entry.id   AF-A0A851ED93-F1
#
_cell.length_a   1.000
_cell.length_b   1.000
_cell.length_c   1.000
_cell.angle_alpha   90.00
_cell.angle_beta   90.00
_cell.angle_gamma   90.00
#
_symmetry.space_group_name_H-M   'P 1'
#
loop_
_entity.id
_entity.type
_entity.pdbx_description
1 polymer ?
#
loop_
_entity_poly.entity_id
_entity_poly.type
_entity_poly.pdbx_seq_one_letter_code
_entity_poly.pdbx_strand_id
1 'polypeptide(L)'
;RQMRDYLSGFQEQCDAILNDVNSALQHLESLQKQYLFVSTKTGTLHEACEQLLKEQSELVDLAENIQQKLSYFNELENINTKLNSPTLSVNSEGFIPMLAKLDDCIAYISSHVSNSALILVKWSKLCVHTFLMFFSYKKFSLPNTGRTVPNSDNAFTLFYVKFRAAAPKVRTLIEQVEQRSEKMPEYQQVLNEIHQCYLDQRELLLGPSIASTVTELTSQNNRDHCALV
;
A
#
# COMPACT_ATOMS: atom_id res chain seq x y z
N ARG A 1 -99.31 46.80 -10.11
CA ARG A 1 -99.09 45.37 -10.48
C ARG A 1 -97.76 45.24 -11.20
N GLN A 2 -97.57 45.81 -12.39
CA GLN A 2 -96.29 45.80 -13.13
C GLN A 2 -95.03 46.16 -12.30
N MET A 3 -95.05 47.22 -11.49
CA MET A 3 -93.89 47.60 -10.66
C MET A 3 -93.57 46.59 -9.54
N ARG A 4 -94.58 45.84 -9.06
CA ARG A 4 -94.39 44.75 -8.09
C ARG A 4 -93.74 43.54 -8.76
N ASP A 5 -94.20 43.20 -9.96
CA ASP A 5 -93.66 42.09 -10.75
C ASP A 5 -92.20 42.38 -11.16
N TYR A 6 -91.88 43.64 -11.48
CA TYR A 6 -90.50 44.09 -11.77
C TYR A 6 -89.57 44.00 -10.55
N LEU A 7 -90.04 44.41 -9.36
CA LEU A 7 -89.28 44.26 -8.11
C LEU A 7 -89.10 42.79 -7.71
N SER A 8 -90.10 41.94 -7.95
CA SER A 8 -90.02 40.50 -7.72
C SER A 8 -88.96 39.84 -8.62
N GLY A 9 -88.92 40.19 -9.91
CA GLY A 9 -87.88 39.68 -10.82
C GLY A 9 -86.47 40.16 -10.45
N PHE A 10 -86.33 41.40 -9.96
CA PHE A 10 -85.04 41.88 -9.44
C PHE A 10 -84.61 41.14 -8.17
N GLN A 11 -85.56 40.82 -7.28
CA GLN A 11 -85.31 40.02 -6.09
C GLN A 11 -84.82 38.61 -6.46
N GLU A 12 -85.50 37.94 -7.40
CA GLU A 12 -85.08 36.62 -7.89
C GLU A 12 -83.68 36.64 -8.51
N GLN A 13 -83.32 37.69 -9.25
CA GLN A 13 -81.97 37.86 -9.79
C GLN A 13 -80.93 38.07 -8.69
N CYS A 14 -81.22 38.89 -7.69
CA CYS A 14 -80.35 39.06 -6.54
C CYS A 14 -80.16 37.75 -5.76
N ASP A 15 -81.22 36.97 -5.58
CA ASP A 15 -81.17 35.66 -4.92
C ASP A 15 -80.36 34.65 -5.74
N ALA A 16 -80.48 34.66 -7.07
CA ALA A 16 -79.66 33.83 -7.96
C ALA A 16 -78.17 34.21 -7.88
N ILE A 17 -77.84 35.50 -7.93
CA ILE A 17 -76.46 35.98 -7.78
C ILE A 17 -75.90 35.63 -6.40
N LEU A 18 -76.70 35.78 -5.33
CA LEU A 18 -76.30 35.41 -3.98
C LEU A 18 -75.99 33.90 -3.89
N ASN A 19 -76.83 33.07 -4.52
CA ASN A 19 -76.61 31.62 -4.58
C ASN A 19 -75.33 31.27 -5.36
N ASP A 20 -75.07 31.93 -6.49
CA ASP A 20 -73.86 31.73 -7.28
C ASP A 20 -72.60 32.15 -6.51
N VAL A 21 -72.65 33.29 -5.80
CA VAL A 21 -71.55 33.74 -4.93
C VAL A 21 -71.31 32.76 -3.79
N ASN A 22 -72.37 32.24 -3.16
CA ASN A 22 -72.26 31.23 -2.11
C ASN A 22 -71.66 29.93 -2.63
N SER A 23 -72.06 29.48 -3.83
CA SER A 23 -71.48 28.30 -4.48
C SER A 23 -70.01 28.50 -4.83
N ALA A 24 -69.66 29.66 -5.38
CA ALA A 24 -68.26 30.01 -5.68
C ALA A 24 -67.40 30.04 -4.40
N LEU A 25 -67.92 30.58 -3.30
CA LEU A 25 -67.24 30.57 -2.00
C LEU A 25 -67.00 29.14 -1.50
N GLN A 26 -67.99 28.25 -1.61
CA GLN A 26 -67.82 26.84 -1.24
C GLN A 26 -66.77 26.12 -2.10
N HIS A 27 -66.74 26.39 -3.41
CA HIS A 27 -65.73 25.84 -4.30
C HIS A 27 -64.32 26.34 -3.94
N LEU A 28 -64.20 27.62 -3.60
CA LEU A 28 -62.92 28.23 -3.23
C LEU A 28 -62.41 27.67 -1.88
N GLU A 29 -63.31 27.43 -0.93
CA GLU A 29 -62.98 26.76 0.34
C GLU A 29 -62.54 25.30 0.12
N SER A 30 -63.21 24.56 -0.76
CA SER A 30 -62.82 23.20 -1.15
C SER A 30 -61.45 23.17 -1.83
N LEU A 31 -61.21 24.10 -2.75
CA LEU A 31 -59.93 24.23 -3.44
C LEU A 31 -58.80 24.55 -2.47
N GLN A 32 -59.04 25.45 -1.51
CA GLN A 32 -58.08 25.78 -0.46
C GLN A 32 -57.72 24.56 0.39
N LYS A 33 -58.72 23.76 0.79
CA LYS A 33 -58.50 22.52 1.56
C LYS A 33 -57.69 21.50 0.77
N GLN A 34 -58.00 21.30 -0.51
CA GLN A 34 -57.25 20.40 -1.38
C GLN A 34 -55.82 20.89 -1.62
N TYR A 35 -55.64 22.19 -1.84
CA TYR A 35 -54.32 22.79 -1.99
C TYR A 35 -53.46 22.58 -0.74
N LEU A 36 -54.01 22.83 0.46
CA LEU A 36 -53.29 22.58 1.72
C LEU A 36 -52.95 21.11 1.90
N PHE A 37 -53.86 20.20 1.57
CA PHE A 37 -53.61 18.76 1.65
C PHE A 37 -52.48 18.33 0.72
N VAL A 38 -52.51 18.75 -0.55
CA VAL A 38 -51.46 18.44 -1.52
C VAL A 38 -50.15 19.09 -1.11
N SER A 39 -50.15 20.37 -0.74
CA SER A 39 -48.95 21.10 -0.30
C SER A 39 -48.30 20.44 0.91
N THR A 40 -49.09 20.03 1.91
CA THR A 40 -48.56 19.36 3.10
C THR A 40 -47.96 18.01 2.72
N LYS A 41 -48.68 17.19 1.94
CA LYS A 41 -48.22 15.86 1.54
C LYS A 41 -46.97 15.93 0.67
N THR A 42 -46.93 16.84 -0.30
CA THR A 42 -45.75 17.08 -1.16
C THR A 42 -44.59 17.62 -0.35
N GLY A 43 -44.83 18.51 0.63
CA GLY A 43 -43.80 18.98 1.57
C GLY A 43 -43.17 17.84 2.36
N THR A 44 -44.00 16.99 2.99
CA THR A 44 -43.49 15.83 3.76
C THR A 44 -42.74 14.83 2.88
N LEU A 45 -43.18 14.62 1.64
CA LEU A 45 -42.48 13.74 0.70
C LEU A 45 -41.14 14.34 0.29
N HIS A 46 -41.10 15.65 0.01
CA HIS A 46 -39.87 16.33 -0.35
C HIS A 46 -38.84 16.27 0.78
N GLU A 47 -39.25 16.56 2.02
CA GLU A 47 -38.37 16.44 3.20
C GLU A 47 -37.84 15.01 3.37
N ALA A 48 -38.69 14.00 3.21
CA ALA A 48 -38.27 12.60 3.27
C ALA A 48 -37.28 12.24 2.15
N CYS A 49 -37.46 12.75 0.94
CA CYS A 49 -36.53 12.57 -0.17
C CYS A 49 -35.18 13.24 0.11
N GLU A 50 -35.16 14.48 0.61
CA GLU A 50 -33.93 15.18 0.97
C GLU A 50 -33.16 14.45 2.07
N GLN A 51 -33.85 13.95 3.08
CA GLN A 51 -33.24 13.15 4.15
C GLN A 51 -32.62 11.85 3.60
N LEU A 52 -33.33 11.14 2.71
CA LEU A 52 -32.81 9.94 2.06
C LEU A 52 -31.58 10.22 1.19
N LEU A 53 -31.57 11.34 0.46
CA LEU A 53 -30.41 11.75 -0.35
C LEU A 53 -29.20 12.05 0.54
N LYS A 54 -29.42 12.70 1.68
CA LYS A 54 -28.37 12.96 2.66
C LYS A 54 -27.79 11.66 3.23
N GLU A 55 -28.64 10.74 3.68
CA GLU A 55 -28.21 9.44 4.21
C GLU A 55 -27.48 8.62 3.16
N GLN A 56 -27.94 8.65 1.90
CA GLN A 56 -27.25 8.00 0.79
C GLN A 56 -25.83 8.57 0.61
N SER A 57 -25.67 9.89 0.64
CA SER A 57 -24.36 10.54 0.54
C SER A 57 -23.44 10.11 1.68
N GLU A 58 -23.92 10.14 2.92
CA GLU A 58 -23.13 9.75 4.10
C GLU A 58 -22.69 8.28 4.04
N LEU A 59 -23.57 7.39 3.56
CA LEU A 59 -23.24 5.97 3.37
C LEU A 59 -22.21 5.74 2.26
N VAL A 60 -22.30 6.50 1.16
CA VAL A 60 -21.29 6.46 0.09
C VAL A 60 -19.93 6.91 0.62
N ASP A 61 -19.88 8.04 1.34
CA ASP A 61 -18.65 8.55 1.93
C ASP A 61 -18.02 7.54 2.90
N LEU A 62 -18.84 6.88 3.73
CA LEU A 62 -18.39 5.84 4.63
C LEU A 62 -17.85 4.61 3.86
N ALA A 63 -18.54 4.17 2.82
CA ALA A 63 -18.11 3.04 2.00
C ALA A 63 -16.77 3.34 1.30
N GLU A 64 -16.59 4.55 0.76
CA GLU A 64 -15.33 4.99 0.18
C GLU A 64 -14.21 5.02 1.22
N ASN A 65 -14.49 5.51 2.42
CA ASN A 65 -13.52 5.51 3.52
C ASN A 65 -13.08 4.09 3.87
N ILE A 66 -14.02 3.16 4.02
CA ILE A 66 -13.72 1.73 4.28
C ILE A 66 -12.90 1.15 3.14
N GLN A 67 -13.27 1.41 1.89
CA GLN A 67 -12.55 0.93 0.71
C GLN A 67 -11.10 1.44 0.66
N GLN A 68 -10.89 2.73 0.98
CA GLN A 68 -9.55 3.30 1.07
C GLN A 68 -8.72 2.60 2.17
N LYS A 69 -9.30 2.36 3.35
CA LYS A 69 -8.61 1.62 4.42
C LYS A 69 -8.26 0.20 4.01
N LEU A 70 -9.17 -0.51 3.35
CA LEU A 70 -8.97 -1.87 2.87
C LEU A 70 -7.96 -1.96 1.71
N SER A 71 -7.81 -0.91 0.92
CA SER A 71 -6.89 -0.89 -0.23
C SER A 71 -5.45 -1.23 0.19
N TYR A 72 -4.97 -0.73 1.33
CA TYR A 72 -3.63 -1.04 1.86
C TYR A 72 -3.46 -2.54 2.17
N PHE A 73 -4.51 -3.22 2.64
CA PHE A 73 -4.47 -4.66 2.91
C PHE A 73 -4.49 -5.48 1.63
N ASN A 74 -5.31 -5.08 0.64
CA ASN A 74 -5.35 -5.72 -0.68
C ASN A 74 -4.02 -5.56 -1.43
N GLU A 75 -3.41 -4.38 -1.36
CA GLU A 75 -2.11 -4.12 -1.96
C GLU A 75 -1.01 -4.93 -1.31
N LEU A 76 -1.02 -5.06 0.02
CA LEU A 76 -0.12 -5.95 0.72
C LEU A 76 -0.25 -7.39 0.24
N GLU A 77 -1.47 -7.91 0.15
CA GLU A 77 -1.69 -9.27 -0.33
C GLU A 77 -1.18 -9.45 -1.76
N ASN A 78 -1.46 -8.49 -2.65
CA ASN A 78 -0.95 -8.47 -4.01
C ASN A 78 0.59 -8.49 -4.05
N ILE A 79 1.26 -7.62 -3.29
CA ILE A 79 2.73 -7.61 -3.20
C ILE A 79 3.25 -8.95 -2.66
N ASN A 80 2.60 -9.51 -1.64
CA ASN A 80 2.96 -10.82 -1.10
C ASN A 80 2.82 -11.93 -2.15
N THR A 81 1.78 -11.93 -2.98
CA THR A 81 1.66 -12.92 -4.09
C THR A 81 2.78 -12.76 -5.12
N LYS A 82 3.12 -11.51 -5.49
CA LYS A 82 4.22 -11.21 -6.43
C LYS A 82 5.57 -11.64 -5.86
N LEU A 83 5.80 -11.41 -4.58
CA LEU A 83 7.06 -11.76 -3.91
C LEU A 83 7.26 -13.27 -3.78
N ASN A 84 6.18 -14.04 -3.59
CA ASN A 84 6.23 -15.50 -3.60
C ASN A 84 6.26 -16.11 -5.01
N SER A 85 6.19 -15.30 -6.07
CA SER A 85 6.25 -15.80 -7.45
C SER A 85 7.66 -16.27 -7.81
N PRO A 86 7.83 -17.49 -8.36
CA PRO A 86 9.14 -18.00 -8.77
C PRO A 86 9.74 -17.23 -9.97
N THR A 87 8.95 -16.40 -10.67
CA THR A 87 9.39 -15.58 -11.80
C THR A 87 9.82 -14.18 -11.41
N LEU A 88 9.79 -13.83 -10.12
CA LEU A 88 10.18 -12.52 -9.64
C LEU A 88 11.67 -12.28 -9.91
N SER A 89 11.98 -11.17 -10.59
CA SER A 89 13.34 -10.68 -10.73
C SER A 89 13.54 -9.46 -9.86
N VAL A 90 14.47 -9.56 -8.90
CA VAL A 90 14.91 -8.43 -8.05
C VAL A 90 15.58 -7.32 -8.87
N ASN A 91 16.03 -7.62 -10.09
CA ASN A 91 16.61 -6.64 -11.01
C ASN A 91 15.55 -5.98 -11.92
N SER A 92 14.26 -6.29 -11.74
CA SER A 92 13.20 -5.64 -12.51
C SER A 92 13.03 -4.18 -12.09
N GLU A 93 12.77 -3.29 -13.04
CA GLU A 93 12.58 -1.86 -12.78
C GLU A 93 11.42 -1.59 -11.80
N GLY A 94 10.43 -2.48 -11.74
CA GLY A 94 9.28 -2.39 -10.83
C GLY A 94 9.51 -2.90 -9.41
N PHE A 95 10.67 -3.50 -9.10
CA PHE A 95 10.91 -4.08 -7.77
C PHE A 95 11.06 -3.01 -6.68
N ILE A 96 11.84 -1.96 -6.94
CA ILE A 96 12.04 -0.87 -5.95
C ILE A 96 10.74 -0.10 -5.68
N PRO A 97 9.94 0.31 -6.69
CA PRO A 97 8.62 0.90 -6.44
C PRO A 97 7.67 -0.02 -5.66
N MET A 98 7.74 -1.33 -5.90
CA MET A 98 6.95 -2.31 -5.16
C MET A 98 7.34 -2.35 -3.68
N LEU A 99 8.65 -2.30 -3.37
CA LEU A 99 9.14 -2.20 -1.99
C LEU A 99 8.74 -0.88 -1.33
N ALA A 100 8.82 0.25 -2.04
CA ALA A 100 8.37 1.54 -1.50
C ALA A 100 6.87 1.52 -1.16
N LYS A 101 6.03 0.98 -2.05
CA LYS A 101 4.59 0.84 -1.80
C LYS A 101 4.30 -0.11 -0.63
N LEU A 102 5.13 -1.14 -0.45
CA LEU A 102 5.07 -2.03 0.69
C LEU A 102 5.35 -1.26 1.99
N ASP A 103 6.40 -0.45 2.02
CA ASP A 103 6.77 0.38 3.16
C ASP A 103 5.63 1.34 3.55
N ASP A 104 4.98 1.97 2.56
CA ASP A 104 3.84 2.85 2.78
C ASP A 104 2.64 2.12 3.41
N CYS A 105 2.35 0.91 2.92
CA CYS A 105 1.29 0.06 3.49
C CYS A 105 1.62 -0.35 4.93
N ILE A 106 2.89 -0.66 5.22
CA ILE A 106 3.35 -0.99 6.57
C ILE A 106 3.18 0.21 7.49
N ALA A 107 3.68 1.38 7.09
CA ALA A 107 3.60 2.60 7.90
C ALA A 107 2.15 2.96 8.24
N TYR A 108 1.25 2.87 7.25
CA TYR A 108 -0.17 3.08 7.45
C TYR A 108 -0.76 2.10 8.48
N ILE A 109 -0.54 0.79 8.30
CA ILE A 109 -1.11 -0.23 9.18
C ILE A 109 -0.54 -0.13 10.61
N SER A 110 0.77 0.08 10.75
CA SER A 110 1.43 0.24 12.05
C SER A 110 0.91 1.45 12.83
N SER A 111 0.54 2.53 12.14
CA SER A 111 -0.04 3.72 12.79
C SER A 111 -1.50 3.56 13.20
N HIS A 112 -2.29 2.77 12.46
CA HIS A 112 -3.74 2.67 12.66
C HIS A 112 -4.20 1.41 13.41
N VAL A 113 -3.42 0.32 13.43
CA VAL A 113 -3.81 -0.96 14.03
C VAL A 113 -2.80 -1.36 15.10
N SER A 114 -3.04 -0.92 16.33
CA SER A 114 -2.15 -1.07 17.50
C SER A 114 -1.88 -2.51 17.96
N ASN A 115 -2.59 -3.52 17.41
CA ASN A 115 -2.45 -4.92 17.83
C ASN A 115 -2.44 -5.85 16.63
N SER A 116 -1.35 -5.88 15.89
CA SER A 116 -1.22 -6.80 14.78
C SER A 116 0.14 -7.50 14.79
N ALA A 117 0.37 -8.25 15.87
CA ALA A 117 1.45 -9.24 15.95
C ALA A 117 1.47 -10.19 14.74
N LEU A 118 0.30 -10.53 14.19
CA LEU A 118 0.16 -11.32 12.96
C LEU A 118 0.68 -10.62 11.70
N ILE A 119 0.55 -9.30 11.66
CA ILE A 119 0.99 -8.43 10.56
C ILE A 119 2.52 -8.32 10.66
N LEU A 120 3.08 -7.96 11.82
CA LEU A 120 4.53 -8.01 12.13
C LEU A 120 5.20 -9.35 11.75
N VAL A 121 4.59 -10.49 12.10
CA VAL A 121 5.10 -11.82 11.74
C VAL A 121 5.06 -12.07 10.22
N LYS A 122 4.03 -11.58 9.53
CA LYS A 122 3.91 -11.68 8.07
C LYS A 122 4.97 -10.81 7.37
N TRP A 123 5.30 -9.64 7.92
CA TRP A 123 6.33 -8.73 7.39
C TRP A 123 7.75 -9.22 7.64
N SER A 124 8.04 -9.74 8.83
CA SER A 124 9.32 -10.38 9.12
C SER A 124 9.58 -11.52 8.14
N LYS A 125 8.56 -12.35 7.86
CA LYS A 125 8.66 -13.42 6.86
C LYS A 125 8.87 -12.90 5.44
N LEU A 126 8.25 -11.79 5.05
CA LEU A 126 8.40 -11.22 3.71
C LEU A 126 9.80 -10.62 3.49
N CYS A 127 10.32 -9.90 4.49
CA CYS A 127 11.66 -9.32 4.47
C CYS A 127 12.73 -10.43 4.42
N VAL A 128 12.57 -11.46 5.26
CA VAL A 128 13.42 -12.66 5.26
C VAL A 128 13.28 -13.44 3.95
N HIS A 129 12.11 -13.46 3.30
CA HIS A 129 11.91 -14.14 2.02
C HIS A 129 12.56 -13.39 0.84
N THR A 130 12.41 -12.06 0.75
CA THR A 130 13.14 -11.23 -0.23
C THR A 130 14.66 -11.36 -0.04
N PHE A 131 15.10 -11.48 1.21
CA PHE A 131 16.50 -11.71 1.55
C PHE A 131 16.98 -13.12 1.16
N LEU A 132 16.18 -14.16 1.42
CA LEU A 132 16.48 -15.53 0.99
C LEU A 132 16.49 -15.65 -0.54
N MET A 133 15.66 -14.90 -1.28
CA MET A 133 15.75 -14.78 -2.74
C MET A 133 17.07 -14.14 -3.19
N PHE A 134 17.52 -13.08 -2.50
CA PHE A 134 18.83 -12.46 -2.73
C PHE A 134 20.00 -13.45 -2.52
N PHE A 135 19.93 -14.29 -1.48
CA PHE A 135 20.96 -15.30 -1.19
C PHE A 135 20.88 -16.54 -2.09
N SER A 136 19.70 -16.94 -2.52
CA SER A 136 19.56 -18.02 -3.52
C SER A 136 20.07 -17.58 -4.89
N TYR A 137 20.01 -16.28 -5.23
CA TYR A 137 20.73 -15.71 -6.37
C TYR A 137 22.27 -15.80 -6.22
N LYS A 138 22.81 -15.83 -4.97
CA LYS A 138 24.24 -16.10 -4.72
C LYS A 138 24.67 -17.54 -4.99
N LYS A 139 23.77 -18.54 -5.02
CA LYS A 139 24.13 -19.87 -5.55
C LYS A 139 24.35 -19.87 -7.08
N PHE A 140 23.95 -18.82 -7.79
CA PHE A 140 24.02 -18.75 -9.24
C PHE A 140 25.14 -17.83 -9.78
N SER A 141 25.53 -16.76 -9.07
CA SER A 141 26.50 -15.79 -9.61
C SER A 141 27.97 -15.98 -9.19
N LEU A 142 28.27 -16.76 -8.15
CA LEU A 142 29.57 -17.41 -8.06
C LEU A 142 29.31 -18.85 -8.49
N PRO A 143 29.95 -19.35 -9.57
CA PRO A 143 29.94 -20.78 -9.81
C PRO A 143 30.33 -21.46 -8.50
N ASN A 144 29.81 -22.66 -8.24
CA ASN A 144 30.62 -23.66 -7.59
C ASN A 144 31.94 -23.70 -8.38
N THR A 145 32.91 -22.85 -8.04
CA THR A 145 34.31 -23.04 -8.38
C THR A 145 34.69 -24.20 -7.51
N GLY A 146 34.25 -25.38 -7.96
CA GLY A 146 34.54 -26.63 -7.31
C GLY A 146 36.04 -26.68 -7.20
N ARG A 147 36.54 -26.68 -5.96
CA ARG A 147 37.76 -27.36 -5.50
C ARG A 147 39.06 -27.10 -6.27
N THR A 148 39.06 -26.19 -7.23
CA THR A 148 40.19 -25.87 -8.09
C THR A 148 40.68 -24.51 -7.64
N VAL A 149 41.47 -24.55 -6.57
CA VAL A 149 42.41 -23.50 -6.24
C VAL A 149 43.20 -23.25 -7.53
N PRO A 150 43.04 -22.10 -8.22
CA PRO A 150 43.89 -21.80 -9.35
C PRO A 150 45.28 -21.64 -8.74
N ASN A 151 46.12 -22.64 -8.93
CA ASN A 151 47.53 -22.52 -8.65
C ASN A 151 48.05 -21.47 -9.66
N SER A 152 48.21 -20.22 -9.25
CA SER A 152 49.04 -19.17 -9.89
C SER A 152 48.58 -17.76 -9.50
N ASP A 153 49.53 -16.84 -9.55
CA ASP A 153 49.51 -15.40 -9.27
C ASP A 153 48.30 -14.59 -9.77
N ASN A 154 47.43 -15.16 -10.61
CA ASN A 154 46.27 -14.50 -11.22
C ASN A 154 44.92 -14.82 -10.57
N ALA A 155 44.85 -15.69 -9.56
CA ALA A 155 43.60 -16.04 -8.88
C ALA A 155 42.92 -14.81 -8.25
N PHE A 156 43.69 -13.95 -7.56
CA PHE A 156 43.18 -12.70 -6.98
C PHE A 156 42.57 -11.77 -8.02
N THR A 157 43.24 -11.58 -9.16
CA THR A 157 42.76 -10.73 -10.26
C THR A 157 41.44 -11.27 -10.82
N LEU A 158 41.33 -12.58 -11.02
CA LEU A 158 40.11 -13.21 -11.54
C LEU A 158 38.93 -13.05 -10.57
N PHE A 159 39.15 -13.27 -9.26
CA PHE A 159 38.11 -13.07 -8.25
C PHE A 159 37.70 -11.60 -8.16
N TYR A 160 38.66 -10.67 -8.16
CA TYR A 160 38.39 -9.25 -8.11
C TYR A 160 37.55 -8.76 -9.29
N VAL A 161 37.86 -9.21 -10.53
CA VAL A 161 37.08 -8.87 -11.73
C VAL A 161 35.64 -9.37 -11.61
N LYS A 162 35.43 -10.59 -11.10
CA LYS A 162 34.08 -11.15 -10.88
C LYS A 162 33.29 -10.37 -9.83
N PHE A 163 33.91 -10.02 -8.69
CA PHE A 163 33.28 -9.15 -7.68
C PHE A 163 32.90 -7.79 -8.27
N ARG A 164 33.83 -7.17 -9.01
CA ARG A 164 33.61 -5.87 -9.63
C ARG A 164 32.46 -5.91 -10.64
N ALA A 165 32.31 -7.01 -11.39
CA ALA A 165 31.22 -7.18 -12.35
C ALA A 165 29.85 -7.37 -11.66
N ALA A 166 29.81 -8.04 -10.50
CA ALA A 166 28.58 -8.25 -9.73
C ALA A 166 28.20 -7.04 -8.85
N ALA A 167 29.18 -6.23 -8.44
CA ALA A 167 29.00 -5.13 -7.49
C ALA A 167 27.89 -4.13 -7.86
N PRO A 168 27.73 -3.65 -9.11
CA PRO A 168 26.70 -2.67 -9.44
C PRO A 168 25.27 -3.19 -9.18
N LYS A 169 25.01 -4.48 -9.48
CA LYS A 169 23.68 -5.09 -9.30
C LYS A 169 23.32 -5.25 -7.82
N VAL A 170 24.32 -5.60 -7.02
CA VAL A 170 24.16 -5.81 -5.58
C VAL A 170 24.09 -4.47 -4.84
N ARG A 171 24.82 -3.45 -5.31
CA ARG A 171 24.90 -2.13 -4.69
C ARG A 171 23.55 -1.46 -4.54
N THR A 172 22.75 -1.38 -5.61
CA THR A 172 21.43 -0.74 -5.56
C THR A 172 20.53 -1.41 -4.52
N LEU A 173 20.61 -2.74 -4.39
CA LEU A 173 19.82 -3.50 -3.42
C LEU A 173 20.32 -3.29 -1.99
N ILE A 174 21.64 -3.24 -1.76
CA ILE A 174 22.21 -2.92 -0.44
C ILE A 174 21.82 -1.51 -0.02
N GLU A 175 21.91 -0.52 -0.92
CA GLU A 175 21.48 0.86 -0.65
C GLU A 175 20.00 0.91 -0.22
N GLN A 176 19.14 0.08 -0.83
CA GLN A 176 17.73 -0.03 -0.44
C GLN A 176 17.53 -0.66 0.95
N VAL A 177 18.40 -1.58 1.36
CA VAL A 177 18.38 -2.18 2.71
C VAL A 177 18.89 -1.19 3.76
N GLU A 178 19.99 -0.50 3.48
CA GLU A 178 20.59 0.52 4.36
C GLU A 178 19.60 1.68 4.61
N GLN A 179 18.93 2.18 3.57
CA GLN A 179 17.91 3.23 3.73
C GLN A 179 16.74 2.81 4.62
N ARG A 180 16.45 1.51 4.71
CA ARG A 180 15.34 0.96 5.50
C ARG A 180 15.77 0.51 6.89
N SER A 181 17.06 0.26 7.11
CA SER A 181 17.58 -0.22 8.39
C SER A 181 17.45 0.82 9.51
N GLU A 182 17.42 2.10 9.17
CA GLU A 182 17.13 3.18 10.13
C GLU A 182 15.68 3.18 10.62
N LYS A 183 14.75 2.64 9.82
CA LYS A 183 13.31 2.70 10.10
C LYS A 183 12.79 1.45 10.79
N MET A 184 13.41 0.29 10.55
CA MET A 184 12.94 -1.00 11.04
C MET A 184 14.09 -1.93 11.44
N PRO A 185 14.05 -2.52 12.67
CA PRO A 185 15.16 -3.33 13.20
C PRO A 185 15.43 -4.60 12.40
N GLU A 186 14.42 -5.16 11.72
CA GLU A 186 14.57 -6.35 10.88
C GLU A 186 15.52 -6.09 9.69
N TYR A 187 15.51 -4.88 9.13
CA TYR A 187 16.45 -4.51 8.06
C TYR A 187 17.88 -4.35 8.59
N GLN A 188 18.06 -3.99 9.87
CA GLN A 188 19.37 -3.97 10.51
C GLN A 188 19.93 -5.40 10.67
N GLN A 189 19.08 -6.36 11.04
CA GLN A 189 19.48 -7.77 11.09
C GLN A 189 19.87 -8.27 9.69
N VAL A 190 19.05 -7.97 8.68
CA VAL A 190 19.35 -8.29 7.28
C VAL A 190 20.68 -7.68 6.84
N LEU A 191 20.94 -6.41 7.15
CA LEU A 191 22.20 -5.74 6.82
C LEU A 191 23.41 -6.43 7.48
N ASN A 192 23.29 -6.85 8.74
CA ASN A 192 24.31 -7.64 9.41
C ASN A 192 24.56 -8.97 8.70
N GLU A 193 23.52 -9.67 8.26
CA GLU A 193 23.64 -10.93 7.51
C GLU A 193 24.28 -10.71 6.11
N ILE A 194 24.01 -9.58 5.45
CA ILE A 194 24.72 -9.18 4.21
C ILE A 194 26.22 -9.02 4.49
N HIS A 195 26.57 -8.29 5.54
CA HIS A 195 27.97 -8.06 5.94
C HIS A 195 28.68 -9.37 6.27
N GLN A 196 28.06 -10.22 7.09
CA GLN A 196 28.63 -11.54 7.43
C GLN A 196 28.84 -12.39 6.17
N CYS A 197 27.84 -12.49 5.29
CA CYS A 197 28.01 -13.23 4.04
C CYS A 197 29.13 -12.68 3.16
N TYR A 198 29.29 -11.35 3.08
CA TYR A 198 30.39 -10.76 2.34
C TYR A 198 31.75 -11.18 2.94
N LEU A 199 31.87 -11.15 4.26
CA LEU A 199 33.07 -11.56 4.99
C LEU A 199 33.35 -13.06 4.81
N ASP A 200 32.35 -13.93 4.99
CA ASP A 200 32.48 -15.38 4.81
C ASP A 200 32.96 -15.74 3.40
N GLN A 201 32.42 -15.06 2.38
CA GLN A 201 32.82 -15.27 0.99
C GLN A 201 34.23 -14.74 0.73
N ARG A 202 34.63 -13.63 1.37
CA ARG A 202 36.00 -13.12 1.30
C ARG A 202 36.98 -14.05 1.99
N GLU A 203 36.63 -14.59 3.15
CA GLU A 203 37.43 -15.56 3.89
C GLU A 203 37.61 -16.84 3.09
N LEU A 204 36.55 -17.39 2.49
CA LEU A 204 36.63 -18.59 1.66
C LEU A 204 37.59 -18.41 0.47
N LEU A 205 37.62 -17.23 -0.14
CA LEU A 205 38.40 -16.96 -1.34
C LEU A 205 39.84 -16.52 -1.04
N LEU A 206 40.06 -15.73 0.00
CA LEU A 206 41.37 -15.17 0.34
C LEU A 206 42.10 -16.00 1.40
N GLY A 207 41.36 -16.66 2.29
CA GLY A 207 41.89 -17.41 3.44
C GLY A 207 42.96 -18.43 3.07
N PRO A 208 42.76 -19.30 2.07
CA PRO A 208 43.77 -20.27 1.66
C PRO A 208 45.07 -19.62 1.16
N SER A 209 44.98 -18.52 0.41
CA SER A 209 46.16 -17.83 -0.10
C SER A 209 46.90 -17.08 1.01
N ILE A 210 46.17 -16.39 1.89
CA ILE A 210 46.78 -15.69 3.04
C ILE A 210 47.47 -16.71 3.94
N ALA A 211 46.81 -17.83 4.26
CA ALA A 211 47.41 -18.89 5.07
C ALA A 211 48.68 -19.46 4.43
N SER A 212 48.67 -19.68 3.11
CA SER A 212 49.86 -20.12 2.37
C SER A 212 51.01 -19.10 2.46
N THR A 213 50.74 -17.82 2.19
CA THR A 213 51.75 -16.75 2.26
C THR A 213 52.31 -16.58 3.67
N VAL A 214 51.46 -16.64 4.70
CA VAL A 214 51.90 -16.55 6.11
C VAL A 214 52.78 -17.74 6.46
N THR A 215 52.42 -18.95 6.03
CA THR A 215 53.21 -20.16 6.26
C THR A 215 54.57 -20.07 5.55
N GLU A 216 54.58 -19.56 4.33
CA GLU A 216 55.79 -19.34 3.54
C GLU A 216 56.72 -18.31 4.19
N LEU A 217 56.20 -17.13 4.57
CA LEU A 217 56.96 -16.09 5.27
C LEU A 217 57.51 -16.58 6.61
N THR A 218 56.73 -17.36 7.37
CA THR A 218 57.17 -17.96 8.63
C THR A 218 58.30 -18.96 8.40
N SER A 219 58.22 -19.76 7.34
CA SER A 219 59.26 -20.74 6.99
C SER A 219 60.56 -20.09 6.50
N GLN A 220 60.47 -18.94 5.82
CA GLN A 220 61.62 -18.18 5.33
C GLN A 220 62.32 -17.42 6.48
N ASN A 221 61.57 -16.80 7.39
CA ASN A 221 62.13 -16.06 8.53
C ASN A 221 62.71 -16.94 9.65
N ASN A 222 62.38 -18.23 9.72
CA ASN A 222 63.01 -19.15 10.67
C ASN A 222 64.53 -19.35 10.42
N ARG A 223 65.06 -18.88 9.28
CA ARG A 223 66.49 -18.91 8.95
C ARG A 223 67.22 -17.57 9.15
N ASP A 224 66.49 -16.49 9.40
CA ASP A 224 67.09 -15.17 9.64
C ASP A 224 67.28 -14.95 11.15
N HIS A 225 68.47 -15.29 11.63
CA HIS A 225 68.91 -15.14 13.02
C HIS A 225 69.07 -13.67 13.50
N CYS A 226 68.41 -12.69 12.86
CA CYS A 226 68.56 -11.26 13.21
C CYS A 226 67.24 -10.50 13.41
N ALA A 227 66.14 -11.16 13.78
CA ALA A 227 64.92 -10.46 14.18
C ALA A 227 64.65 -10.56 15.70
N LEU A 228 64.95 -9.44 16.37
CA LEU A 228 64.45 -8.96 17.67
C LEU A 228 64.94 -9.69 18.94
N VAL A 229 66.08 -9.20 19.44
CA VAL A 229 66.32 -9.02 20.89
C VAL A 229 65.63 -7.74 21.33
#